data_AF-A0A0J0XRW8-F1
#
_entry.id   AF-A0A0J0XRW8-F1
#
_cell.length_a   1.000
_cell.length_b   1.000
_cell.length_c   1.000
_cell.angle_alpha   90.00
_cell.angle_beta   90.00
_cell.angle_gamma   90.00
#
_symmetry.space_group_name_H-M   'P 1'
#
loop_
_entity.id
_entity.type
_entity.pdbx_description
1 polymer ?
#
loop_
_entity_poly.entity_id
_entity_poly.type
_entity_poly.pdbx_seq_one_letter_code
_entity_poly.pdbx_strand_id
1 'polypeptide(L)'
;MPDIDGKDDLVSRAILRVAEQTRFLVPWTALPFASASLAVAGLLQNLTSQTVHDVYFPFVRFSVLHAVRVGIAWAAMTRGRKPVSVSADLFGFLVIAWGGGTLVSLLLGTPPAWLVSPVPWVVYTAVYLCTIPTKVASLLGSAPALPLGLALSLVDGLTRGVSVASMPALTEASPQTAGSWLAPAVLGAIATCGGGWIAQMLGLARESWAIGRPSVLGGGVWDTLDVWAAMIAGVAYSALDGRYPALQKVRPLIADALPDDLEINGSVARAVAVLIFTGLFALRTLAVYFRPAVKATEHRIQAKAASLPSKAAALSEKTKAEVPVIQAAMPSEKAQASVPAVTTATLSEKPKPEIPAVKAQTPKAHTPEPEMPRRSTRSSRSNTPATHTTPAVGEDTPKKARKRQSKKKAVS
;
A
#
# COMPACT_ATOMS: atom_id res chain seq x y z
N MET A 1 17.83 37.09 43.59
CA MET A 1 16.73 36.79 42.64
C MET A 1 17.18 35.61 41.80
N PRO A 2 16.47 34.47 41.83
CA PRO A 2 16.79 33.34 40.99
C PRO A 2 16.38 33.62 39.54
N ASP A 3 17.23 33.18 38.64
CA ASP A 3 17.18 33.35 37.20
C ASP A 3 16.00 32.56 36.61
N ILE A 4 14.97 33.27 36.12
CA ILE A 4 13.73 32.68 35.56
C ILE A 4 13.84 32.48 34.03
N ASP A 5 14.98 32.81 33.42
CA ASP A 5 15.15 32.86 31.95
C ASP A 5 15.33 31.51 31.24
N GLY A 6 15.37 30.38 31.97
CA GLY A 6 15.69 29.06 31.40
C GLY A 6 14.53 28.30 30.73
N LYS A 7 13.27 28.71 30.94
CA LYS A 7 12.10 27.96 30.43
C LYS A 7 11.69 28.35 29.01
N ASP A 8 11.88 29.61 28.63
CA ASP A 8 11.47 30.11 27.31
C ASP A 8 12.39 29.58 26.18
N ASP A 9 13.63 29.20 26.50
CA ASP A 9 14.57 28.58 25.57
C ASP A 9 14.20 27.13 25.20
N LEU A 10 13.50 26.39 26.07
CA LEU A 10 13.17 24.98 25.80
C LEU A 10 11.95 24.85 24.88
N VAL A 11 10.94 25.69 25.08
CA VAL A 11 9.76 25.76 24.20
C VAL A 11 10.15 26.30 22.83
N SER A 12 10.97 27.36 22.77
CA SER A 12 11.44 27.92 21.50
C SER A 12 12.26 26.92 20.68
N ARG A 13 13.15 26.14 21.31
CA ARG A 13 13.89 25.06 20.64
C ARG A 13 12.99 23.92 20.19
N ALA A 14 11.95 23.58 20.95
CA ALA A 14 10.97 22.58 20.53
C ALA A 14 10.16 23.05 19.31
N ILE A 15 9.70 24.31 19.31
CA ILE A 15 8.97 24.91 18.19
C ILE A 15 9.85 24.99 16.94
N LEU A 16 11.10 25.43 17.06
CA LEU A 16 12.04 25.47 15.93
C LEU A 16 12.35 24.08 15.39
N ARG A 17 12.51 23.07 16.24
CA ARG A 17 12.67 21.67 15.80
C ARG A 17 11.42 21.15 15.11
N VAL A 18 10.22 21.45 15.60
CA VAL A 18 8.97 21.06 14.94
C VAL A 18 8.85 21.80 13.60
N ALA A 19 9.11 23.09 13.54
CA ALA A 19 9.10 23.89 12.31
C ALA A 19 10.11 23.34 11.28
N GLU A 20 11.33 23.05 11.69
CA GLU A 20 12.36 22.42 10.84
C GLU A 20 11.97 21.01 10.39
N GLN A 21 11.37 20.22 11.29
CA GLN A 21 10.81 18.89 11.00
C GLN A 21 9.48 18.93 10.24
N THR A 22 8.89 20.10 10.00
CA THR A 22 7.64 20.25 9.26
C THR A 22 7.80 21.15 8.05
N ARG A 23 8.99 21.67 7.78
CA ARG A 23 9.29 22.52 6.61
C ARG A 23 9.05 21.81 5.27
N PHE A 24 8.99 20.48 5.25
CA PHE A 24 8.61 19.69 4.07
C PHE A 24 7.08 19.53 3.90
N LEU A 25 6.27 20.10 4.81
CA LEU A 25 4.81 20.12 4.77
C LEU A 25 4.25 21.43 4.18
N VAL A 26 5.08 22.27 3.55
CA VAL A 26 4.64 23.43 2.72
C VAL A 26 3.47 22.98 1.83
N PRO A 27 2.38 23.75 1.73
CA PRO A 27 1.14 23.29 1.08
C PRO A 27 1.40 22.68 -0.30
N TRP A 28 1.25 21.35 -0.34
CA TRP A 28 1.56 20.50 -1.49
C TRP A 28 0.73 20.86 -2.74
N THR A 29 -0.33 21.65 -2.55
CA THR A 29 -1.25 22.10 -3.59
C THR A 29 -0.70 23.21 -4.48
N ALA A 30 0.41 23.85 -4.11
CA ALA A 30 1.01 24.97 -4.86
C ALA A 30 2.31 24.61 -5.59
N LEU A 31 2.75 23.35 -5.49
CA LEU A 31 4.05 22.91 -5.98
C LEU A 31 3.94 22.34 -7.41
N PRO A 32 4.74 22.81 -8.39
CA PRO A 32 4.82 22.17 -9.70
C PRO A 32 5.23 20.70 -9.56
N PHE A 33 4.78 19.83 -10.47
CA PHE A 33 4.97 18.37 -10.37
C PHE A 33 6.45 17.95 -10.13
N ALA A 34 7.42 18.69 -10.70
CA ALA A 34 8.87 18.51 -10.46
C ALA A 34 9.23 18.55 -8.98
N SER A 35 8.73 19.58 -8.30
CA SER A 35 8.97 19.80 -6.89
C SER A 35 8.23 18.79 -6.02
N ALA A 36 7.08 18.26 -6.49
CA ALA A 36 6.37 17.20 -5.79
C ALA A 36 7.14 15.87 -5.81
N SER A 37 7.72 15.45 -6.94
CA SER A 37 8.52 14.22 -6.99
C SER A 37 9.79 14.30 -6.14
N LEU A 38 10.48 15.45 -6.15
CA LEU A 38 11.65 15.66 -5.31
C LEU A 38 11.29 15.74 -3.82
N ALA A 39 10.20 16.44 -3.48
CA ALA A 39 9.70 16.49 -2.11
C ALA A 39 9.29 15.10 -1.60
N VAL A 40 8.60 14.31 -2.43
CA VAL A 40 8.25 12.92 -2.10
C VAL A 40 9.51 12.08 -1.96
N ALA A 41 10.49 12.19 -2.85
CA ALA A 41 11.76 11.46 -2.72
C ALA A 41 12.47 11.78 -1.39
N GLY A 42 12.56 13.06 -1.03
CA GLY A 42 13.14 13.50 0.24
C GLY A 42 12.35 13.01 1.46
N LEU A 43 11.02 13.07 1.41
CA LEU A 43 10.14 12.53 2.45
C LEU A 43 10.33 11.01 2.61
N LEU A 44 10.32 10.28 1.50
CA LEU A 44 10.54 8.84 1.49
C LEU A 44 11.88 8.49 2.12
N GLN A 45 12.96 9.16 1.68
CA GLN A 45 14.28 8.97 2.25
C GLN A 45 14.29 9.24 3.75
N ASN A 46 13.63 10.31 4.22
CA ASN A 46 13.53 10.62 5.64
C ASN A 46 12.80 9.50 6.41
N LEU A 47 11.64 9.07 5.92
CA LEU A 47 10.82 8.06 6.59
C LEU A 47 11.51 6.69 6.66
N THR A 48 12.25 6.31 5.61
CA THR A 48 12.92 5.01 5.54
C THR A 48 14.29 4.98 6.21
N SER A 49 14.94 6.13 6.42
CA SER A 49 16.29 6.19 7.02
C SER A 49 16.31 6.69 8.46
N GLN A 50 15.36 7.52 8.88
CA GLN A 50 15.33 8.09 10.22
C GLN A 50 14.57 7.21 11.20
N THR A 51 15.09 7.09 12.41
CA THR A 51 14.39 6.44 13.52
C THR A 51 13.35 7.39 14.11
N VAL A 52 12.36 6.84 14.83
CA VAL A 52 11.44 7.67 15.63
C VAL A 52 12.18 8.36 16.75
N HIS A 53 13.06 7.63 17.45
CA HIS A 53 13.90 8.18 18.50
C HIS A 53 15.18 7.35 18.66
N ASP A 54 16.35 7.98 18.59
CA ASP A 54 17.64 7.28 18.53
C ASP A 54 17.93 6.35 19.71
N VAL A 55 17.46 6.71 20.91
CA VAL A 55 17.67 5.91 22.14
C VAL A 55 16.46 5.04 22.50
N TYR A 56 15.29 5.65 22.75
CA TYR A 56 14.14 4.95 23.32
C TYR A 56 13.30 4.15 22.33
N PHE A 57 13.33 4.52 21.03
CA PHE A 57 12.57 3.81 20.01
C PHE A 57 13.33 3.84 18.67
N PRO A 58 14.46 3.10 18.58
CA PRO A 58 15.41 3.16 17.47
C PRO A 58 14.90 2.38 16.24
N PHE A 59 13.61 2.54 15.92
CA PHE A 59 12.95 1.89 14.79
C PHE A 59 12.61 2.93 13.73
N VAL A 60 12.72 2.54 12.46
CA VAL A 60 12.46 3.43 11.32
C VAL A 60 11.02 3.96 11.37
N ARG A 61 10.87 5.27 11.11
CA ARG A 61 9.57 5.98 11.14
C ARG A 61 8.56 5.34 10.21
N PHE A 62 9.02 4.87 9.06
CA PHE A 62 8.21 4.20 8.06
C PHE A 62 7.40 3.02 8.62
N SER A 63 8.04 2.11 9.38
CA SER A 63 7.38 0.93 9.92
C SER A 63 6.31 1.28 10.96
N VAL A 64 6.56 2.32 11.77
CA VAL A 64 5.59 2.82 12.75
C VAL A 64 4.40 3.45 12.05
N LEU A 65 4.65 4.30 11.06
CA LEU A 65 3.61 4.96 10.27
C LEU A 65 2.71 3.93 9.59
N HIS A 66 3.29 2.90 8.98
CA HIS A 66 2.54 1.81 8.38
C HIS A 66 1.73 1.03 9.44
N ALA A 67 2.34 0.65 10.56
CA ALA A 67 1.64 -0.06 11.63
C ALA A 67 0.45 0.73 12.19
N VAL A 68 0.60 2.06 12.38
CA VAL A 68 -0.48 2.93 12.85
C VAL A 68 -1.61 2.97 11.82
N ARG A 69 -1.28 3.12 10.54
CA ARG A 69 -2.27 3.12 9.46
C ARG A 69 -3.03 1.79 9.37
N VAL A 70 -2.32 0.66 9.49
CA VAL A 70 -2.95 -0.67 9.55
C VAL A 70 -3.84 -0.79 10.78
N GLY A 71 -3.44 -0.25 11.92
CA GLY A 71 -4.24 -0.26 13.16
C GLY A 71 -5.56 0.48 12.98
N ILE A 72 -5.53 1.64 12.34
CA ILE A 72 -6.74 2.40 12.00
C ILE A 72 -7.64 1.61 11.04
N ALA A 73 -7.05 0.95 10.03
CA ALA A 73 -7.80 0.08 9.12
C ALA A 73 -8.47 -1.07 9.87
N TRP A 74 -7.71 -1.74 10.74
CA TRP A 74 -8.20 -2.86 11.53
C TRP A 74 -9.33 -2.44 12.47
N ALA A 75 -9.18 -1.34 13.20
CA ALA A 75 -10.22 -0.79 14.05
C ALA A 75 -11.50 -0.42 13.27
N ALA A 76 -11.37 0.05 12.04
CA ALA A 76 -12.52 0.31 11.18
C ALA A 76 -13.20 -1.01 10.73
N MET A 77 -12.42 -2.03 10.40
CA MET A 77 -12.93 -3.35 9.98
C MET A 77 -13.60 -4.13 11.10
N THR A 78 -13.14 -3.97 12.35
CA THR A 78 -13.69 -4.66 13.53
C THR A 78 -14.71 -3.82 14.30
N ARG A 79 -15.10 -2.65 13.78
CA ARG A 79 -16.07 -1.76 14.41
C ARG A 79 -17.42 -2.47 14.56
N GLY A 80 -17.95 -2.46 15.78
CA GLY A 80 -19.25 -3.07 16.10
C GLY A 80 -19.21 -4.60 16.24
N ARG A 81 -18.05 -5.24 16.10
CA ARG A 81 -17.88 -6.66 16.40
C ARG A 81 -17.97 -6.89 17.92
N LYS A 82 -18.54 -8.03 18.35
CA LYS A 82 -18.38 -8.49 19.74
C LYS A 82 -16.90 -8.54 20.15
N PRO A 83 -16.59 -8.27 21.44
CA PRO A 83 -15.25 -8.43 21.96
C PRO A 83 -14.71 -9.84 21.72
N VAL A 84 -13.47 -9.94 21.24
CA VAL A 84 -12.72 -11.19 21.12
C VAL A 84 -11.49 -11.12 22.04
N SER A 85 -10.78 -12.23 22.23
CA SER A 85 -9.55 -12.21 23.01
C SER A 85 -8.50 -11.27 22.38
N VAL A 86 -7.69 -10.62 23.22
CA VAL A 86 -6.63 -9.70 22.77
C VAL A 86 -5.66 -10.40 21.81
N SER A 87 -5.38 -11.68 22.02
CA SER A 87 -4.51 -12.48 21.14
C SER A 87 -5.14 -12.73 19.76
N ALA A 88 -6.44 -13.03 19.69
CA ALA A 88 -7.14 -13.22 18.43
C ALA A 88 -7.23 -11.90 17.64
N ASP A 89 -7.47 -10.78 18.33
CA ASP A 89 -7.51 -9.46 17.72
C ASP A 89 -6.13 -8.99 17.25
N LEU A 90 -5.09 -9.20 18.05
CA LEU A 90 -3.70 -8.95 17.68
C LEU A 90 -3.29 -9.80 16.47
N PHE A 91 -3.66 -11.08 16.44
CA PHE A 91 -3.39 -11.97 15.30
C PHE A 91 -4.01 -11.42 14.01
N GLY A 92 -5.28 -11.01 14.05
CA GLY A 92 -5.95 -10.41 12.89
C GLY A 92 -5.27 -9.13 12.41
N PHE A 93 -4.87 -8.25 13.32
CA PHE A 93 -4.08 -7.06 13.01
C PHE A 93 -2.72 -7.42 12.36
N LEU A 94 -1.97 -8.38 12.91
CA LEU A 94 -0.67 -8.81 12.38
C LEU A 94 -0.80 -9.45 10.99
N VAL A 95 -1.86 -10.21 10.74
CA VAL A 95 -2.15 -10.78 9.41
C VAL A 95 -2.36 -9.67 8.37
N ILE A 96 -3.08 -8.60 8.70
CA ILE A 96 -3.22 -7.47 7.77
C ILE A 96 -1.89 -6.75 7.58
N ALA A 97 -1.15 -6.53 8.65
CA ALA A 97 0.13 -5.84 8.63
C ALA A 97 1.20 -6.53 7.78
N TRP A 98 1.35 -7.85 7.90
CA TRP A 98 2.47 -8.58 7.29
C TRP A 98 2.05 -9.59 6.24
N GLY A 99 0.76 -9.82 6.04
CA GLY A 99 0.27 -10.91 5.19
C GLY A 99 0.71 -10.76 3.73
N GLY A 100 0.77 -9.53 3.21
CA GLY A 100 1.25 -9.30 1.84
C GLY A 100 2.73 -9.66 1.66
N GLY A 101 3.61 -9.16 2.55
CA GLY A 101 5.03 -9.53 2.53
C GLY A 101 5.26 -11.02 2.79
N THR A 102 4.43 -11.64 3.66
CA THR A 102 4.49 -13.08 3.93
C THR A 102 4.16 -13.90 2.68
N LEU A 103 3.11 -13.53 1.93
CA LEU A 103 2.77 -14.20 0.68
C LEU A 103 3.88 -14.04 -0.37
N VAL A 104 4.45 -12.85 -0.52
CA VAL A 104 5.58 -12.65 -1.44
C VAL A 104 6.77 -13.50 -1.05
N SER A 105 7.12 -13.55 0.24
CA SER A 105 8.20 -14.41 0.73
C SER A 105 7.96 -15.88 0.42
N LEU A 106 6.74 -16.39 0.65
CA LEU A 106 6.36 -17.76 0.31
C LEU A 106 6.47 -18.04 -1.20
N LEU A 107 6.00 -17.12 -2.04
CA LEU A 107 6.06 -17.26 -3.52
C LEU A 107 7.50 -17.24 -4.06
N LEU A 108 8.39 -16.49 -3.40
CA LEU A 108 9.80 -16.41 -3.76
C LEU A 108 10.67 -17.47 -3.07
N GLY A 109 10.09 -18.34 -2.23
CA GLY A 109 10.84 -19.35 -1.47
C GLY A 109 11.81 -18.73 -0.45
N THR A 110 11.51 -17.55 0.08
CA THR A 110 12.33 -16.85 1.08
C THR A 110 11.61 -16.80 2.43
N PRO A 111 12.34 -16.73 3.56
CA PRO A 111 11.69 -16.59 4.86
C PRO A 111 11.05 -15.20 5.02
N PRO A 112 9.79 -15.11 5.49
CA PRO A 112 9.16 -13.84 5.86
C PRO A 112 9.98 -13.00 6.84
N ALA A 113 9.97 -11.68 6.67
CA ALA A 113 10.78 -10.74 7.46
C ALA A 113 10.57 -10.86 8.99
N TRP A 114 9.35 -11.18 9.43
CA TRP A 114 9.01 -11.34 10.85
C TRP A 114 9.55 -12.64 11.46
N LEU A 115 10.01 -13.61 10.66
CA LEU A 115 10.70 -14.80 11.15
C LEU A 115 12.20 -14.57 11.34
N VAL A 116 12.79 -13.68 10.54
CA VAL A 116 14.24 -13.42 10.54
C VAL A 116 14.65 -12.18 11.33
N SER A 117 13.68 -11.36 11.74
CA SER A 117 13.92 -10.14 12.51
C SER A 117 12.90 -9.99 13.64
N PRO A 118 13.32 -9.62 14.85
CA PRO A 118 12.39 -9.28 15.94
C PRO A 118 11.76 -7.89 15.77
N VAL A 119 12.26 -7.06 14.84
CA VAL A 119 11.81 -5.66 14.67
C VAL A 119 10.31 -5.56 14.38
N PRO A 120 9.71 -6.32 13.44
CA PRO A 120 8.27 -6.27 13.21
C PRO A 120 7.48 -6.59 14.48
N TRP A 121 7.87 -7.62 15.23
CA TRP A 121 7.18 -8.01 16.46
C TRP A 121 7.14 -6.87 17.48
N VAL A 122 8.26 -6.19 17.72
CA VAL A 122 8.32 -5.08 18.66
C VAL A 122 7.47 -3.90 18.17
N VAL A 123 7.67 -3.47 16.91
CA VAL A 123 7.01 -2.27 16.37
C VAL A 123 5.49 -2.44 16.29
N TYR A 124 5.02 -3.52 15.66
CA TYR A 124 3.60 -3.68 15.37
C TYR A 124 2.81 -4.06 16.63
N THR A 125 3.38 -4.87 17.53
CA THR A 125 2.71 -5.18 18.80
C THR A 125 2.62 -3.95 19.68
N ALA A 126 3.68 -3.14 19.78
CA ALA A 126 3.64 -1.88 20.53
C ALA A 126 2.59 -0.92 19.97
N VAL A 127 2.56 -0.72 18.65
CA VAL A 127 1.55 0.12 18.00
C VAL A 127 0.14 -0.42 18.22
N TYR A 128 -0.08 -1.72 18.10
CA TYR A 128 -1.37 -2.34 18.40
C TYR A 128 -1.83 -2.03 19.83
N LEU A 129 -0.97 -2.31 20.83
CA LEU A 129 -1.28 -2.09 22.24
C LEU A 129 -1.55 -0.60 22.54
N CYS A 130 -0.89 0.31 21.83
CA CYS A 130 -1.08 1.75 21.97
C CYS A 130 -2.29 2.30 21.22
N THR A 131 -2.82 1.62 20.20
CA THR A 131 -3.85 2.17 19.30
C THR A 131 -5.22 1.50 19.43
N ILE A 132 -5.26 0.17 19.59
CA ILE A 132 -6.50 -0.60 19.59
C ILE A 132 -7.12 -0.66 21.00
N PRO A 133 -6.45 -1.20 22.05
CA PRO A 133 -7.05 -1.27 23.39
C PRO A 133 -7.35 0.11 24.01
N THR A 134 -6.51 1.10 23.72
CA THR A 134 -6.65 2.49 24.19
C THR A 134 -7.74 3.27 23.45
N LYS A 135 -8.36 2.69 22.41
CA LYS A 135 -9.36 3.31 21.54
C LYS A 135 -8.88 4.57 20.80
N VAL A 136 -7.56 4.83 20.73
CA VAL A 136 -7.00 5.94 19.94
C VAL A 136 -7.41 5.84 18.47
N ALA A 137 -7.42 4.63 17.90
CA ALA A 137 -7.89 4.42 16.54
C ALA A 137 -9.37 4.79 16.34
N SER A 138 -10.21 4.58 17.37
CA SER A 138 -11.62 4.96 17.34
C SER A 138 -11.82 6.48 17.46
N LEU A 139 -10.97 7.17 18.23
CA LEU A 139 -10.98 8.63 18.32
C LEU A 139 -10.68 9.28 16.97
N LEU A 140 -9.78 8.71 16.17
CA LEU A 140 -9.56 9.20 14.81
C LEU A 140 -10.82 9.08 13.95
N GLY A 141 -11.70 8.13 14.22
CA GLY A 141 -12.98 7.98 13.55
C GLY A 141 -13.99 9.12 13.79
N SER A 142 -13.77 9.99 14.79
CA SER A 142 -14.61 11.18 14.99
C SER A 142 -14.16 12.39 14.16
N ALA A 143 -12.98 12.34 13.55
CA ALA A 143 -12.52 13.40 12.66
C ALA A 143 -13.37 13.44 11.37
N PRO A 144 -13.47 14.61 10.70
CA PRO A 144 -14.25 14.72 9.48
C PRO A 144 -13.76 13.72 8.41
N ALA A 145 -14.71 12.95 7.87
CA ALA A 145 -14.39 11.77 7.06
C ALA A 145 -13.53 12.07 5.83
N LEU A 146 -13.76 13.21 5.16
CA LEU A 146 -13.03 13.60 3.96
C LEU A 146 -11.55 13.93 4.24
N PRO A 147 -11.21 14.94 5.07
CA PRO A 147 -9.81 15.27 5.31
C PRO A 147 -9.04 14.12 5.96
N LEU A 148 -9.66 13.39 6.89
CA LEU A 148 -9.03 12.19 7.48
C LEU A 148 -8.83 11.11 6.42
N GLY A 149 -9.86 10.81 5.62
CA GLY A 149 -9.78 9.80 4.56
C GLY A 149 -8.68 10.13 3.55
N LEU A 150 -8.57 11.39 3.15
CA LEU A 150 -7.49 11.85 2.26
C LEU A 150 -6.13 11.68 2.92
N ALA A 151 -5.93 12.18 4.14
CA ALA A 151 -4.66 12.02 4.85
C ALA A 151 -4.26 10.55 5.02
N LEU A 152 -5.20 9.69 5.41
CA LEU A 152 -4.96 8.24 5.53
C LEU A 152 -4.70 7.57 4.19
N SER A 153 -5.28 8.05 3.09
CA SER A 153 -5.00 7.55 1.75
C SER A 153 -3.62 7.96 1.24
N LEU A 154 -3.15 9.16 1.60
CA LEU A 154 -1.78 9.62 1.31
C LEU A 154 -0.76 8.75 2.03
N VAL A 155 -0.96 8.52 3.33
CA VAL A 155 -0.09 7.64 4.13
C VAL A 155 -0.12 6.19 3.63
N ASP A 156 -1.30 5.69 3.25
CA ASP A 156 -1.46 4.33 2.70
C ASP A 156 -0.73 4.17 1.37
N GLY A 157 -0.95 5.10 0.42
CA GLY A 157 -0.28 5.11 -0.87
C GLY A 157 1.24 5.24 -0.74
N LEU A 158 1.73 6.07 0.18
CA LEU A 158 3.15 6.22 0.47
C LEU A 158 3.76 4.93 1.00
N THR A 159 3.18 4.35 2.06
CA THR A 159 3.74 3.15 2.69
C THR A 159 3.66 1.94 1.76
N ARG A 160 2.53 1.73 1.10
CA ARG A 160 2.38 0.60 0.18
C ARG A 160 3.17 0.81 -1.13
N GLY A 161 3.34 2.05 -1.58
CA GLY A 161 4.10 2.38 -2.81
C GLY A 161 5.60 2.09 -2.67
N VAL A 162 6.18 2.29 -1.49
CA VAL A 162 7.56 1.86 -1.20
C VAL A 162 7.71 0.35 -1.33
N SER A 163 6.72 -0.43 -0.88
CA SER A 163 6.72 -1.89 -1.07
C SER A 163 6.65 -2.27 -2.54
N VAL A 164 5.86 -1.56 -3.36
CA VAL A 164 5.83 -1.81 -4.81
C VAL A 164 7.20 -1.55 -5.45
N ALA A 165 7.83 -0.42 -5.10
CA ALA A 165 9.12 -0.02 -5.66
C ALA A 165 10.30 -0.90 -5.21
N SER A 166 10.15 -1.72 -4.17
CA SER A 166 11.19 -2.67 -3.75
C SER A 166 11.12 -4.02 -4.49
N MET A 167 10.02 -4.29 -5.20
CA MET A 167 9.79 -5.60 -5.83
C MET A 167 10.82 -5.97 -6.90
N PRO A 168 11.28 -5.07 -7.81
CA PRO A 168 12.24 -5.46 -8.83
C PRO A 168 13.52 -6.08 -8.26
N ALA A 169 14.06 -5.51 -7.19
CA ALA A 169 15.25 -6.05 -6.53
C ALA A 169 15.01 -7.47 -5.95
N LEU A 170 13.83 -7.72 -5.39
CA LEU A 170 13.47 -9.05 -4.88
C LEU A 170 13.26 -10.06 -6.00
N THR A 171 12.65 -9.66 -7.12
CA THR A 171 12.43 -10.54 -8.27
C THR A 171 13.72 -10.87 -9.00
N GLU A 172 14.67 -9.94 -9.07
CA GLU A 172 15.99 -10.18 -9.67
C GLU A 172 16.83 -11.16 -8.85
N ALA A 173 16.67 -11.15 -7.53
CA ALA A 173 17.33 -12.11 -6.64
C ALA A 173 16.78 -13.53 -6.76
N SER A 174 15.59 -13.71 -7.35
CA SER A 174 14.94 -15.01 -7.51
C SER A 174 15.16 -15.57 -8.92
N PRO A 175 15.79 -16.75 -9.06
CA PRO A 175 15.97 -17.40 -10.36
C PRO A 175 14.67 -17.64 -11.14
N GLN A 176 13.55 -17.81 -10.44
CA GLN A 176 12.24 -18.10 -11.03
C GLN A 176 11.56 -16.86 -11.62
N THR A 177 11.92 -15.66 -11.16
CA THR A 177 11.26 -14.40 -11.56
C THR A 177 12.20 -13.39 -12.21
N ALA A 178 13.51 -13.65 -12.20
CA ALA A 178 14.51 -12.83 -12.86
C ALA A 178 14.17 -12.60 -14.35
N GLY A 179 14.32 -11.35 -14.79
CA GLY A 179 14.03 -10.93 -16.17
C GLY A 179 12.54 -10.77 -16.52
N SER A 180 11.61 -11.21 -15.68
CA SER A 180 10.18 -10.99 -15.90
C SER A 180 9.76 -9.61 -15.40
N TRP A 181 9.36 -8.72 -16.32
CA TRP A 181 8.83 -7.40 -15.96
C TRP A 181 7.46 -7.46 -15.28
N LEU A 182 6.70 -8.54 -15.51
CA LEU A 182 5.38 -8.74 -14.93
C LEU A 182 5.47 -9.21 -13.47
N ALA A 183 6.51 -9.96 -13.13
CA ALA A 183 6.72 -10.47 -11.78
C ALA A 183 6.72 -9.37 -10.70
N PRO A 184 7.51 -8.27 -10.80
CA PRO A 184 7.48 -7.23 -9.77
C PRO A 184 6.15 -6.49 -9.70
N ALA A 185 5.41 -6.36 -10.81
CA ALA A 185 4.09 -5.73 -10.82
C ALA A 185 3.05 -6.59 -10.08
N VAL A 186 3.01 -7.89 -10.37
CA VAL A 186 2.09 -8.84 -9.72
C VAL A 186 2.45 -9.03 -8.26
N LEU A 187 3.74 -9.24 -7.95
CA LEU A 187 4.21 -9.38 -6.57
C LEU A 187 4.03 -8.09 -5.79
N GLY A 188 4.13 -6.91 -6.41
CA GLY A 188 3.79 -5.63 -5.78
C GLY A 188 2.31 -5.54 -5.41
N ALA A 189 1.41 -6.02 -6.26
CA ALA A 189 -0.01 -6.12 -5.92
C ALA A 189 -0.26 -7.08 -4.75
N ILE A 190 0.41 -8.25 -4.75
CA ILE A 190 0.31 -9.21 -3.64
C ILE A 190 0.90 -8.64 -2.35
N ALA A 191 2.07 -8.00 -2.41
CA ALA A 191 2.75 -7.38 -1.27
C ALA A 191 1.86 -6.35 -0.58
N THR A 192 1.08 -5.61 -1.36
CA THR A 192 0.30 -4.50 -0.87
C THR A 192 -1.13 -4.88 -0.48
N CYS A 193 -1.75 -5.84 -1.15
CA CYS A 193 -3.15 -6.24 -0.90
C CYS A 193 -3.29 -7.56 -0.12
N GLY A 194 -2.26 -8.39 -0.11
CA GLY A 194 -2.34 -9.80 0.34
C GLY A 194 -2.79 -9.98 1.79
N GLY A 195 -2.37 -9.09 2.70
CA GLY A 195 -2.83 -9.14 4.10
C GLY A 195 -4.33 -8.94 4.25
N GLY A 196 -4.89 -7.99 3.49
CA GLY A 196 -6.34 -7.77 3.43
C GLY A 196 -7.09 -8.97 2.83
N TRP A 197 -6.53 -9.61 1.80
CA TRP A 197 -7.13 -10.80 1.21
C TRP A 197 -7.17 -11.98 2.17
N ILE A 198 -6.07 -12.25 2.89
CA ILE A 198 -6.05 -13.30 3.92
C ILE A 198 -7.07 -13.00 5.01
N ALA A 199 -7.12 -11.75 5.50
CA ALA A 199 -8.07 -11.36 6.55
C ALA A 199 -9.52 -11.51 6.10
N GLN A 200 -9.85 -11.18 4.85
CA GLN A 200 -11.19 -11.36 4.28
C GLN A 200 -11.51 -12.83 4.04
N MET A 201 -10.55 -13.59 3.52
CA MET A 201 -10.69 -15.02 3.24
C MET A 201 -10.89 -15.82 4.51
N LEU A 202 -10.25 -15.46 5.63
CA LEU A 202 -10.42 -16.16 6.91
C LEU A 202 -11.52 -15.55 7.80
N GLY A 203 -12.13 -14.44 7.38
CA GLY A 203 -13.14 -13.74 8.16
C GLY A 203 -12.61 -13.17 9.47
N LEU A 204 -11.33 -12.77 9.54
CA LEU A 204 -10.67 -12.37 10.79
C LEU A 204 -11.32 -11.14 11.46
N ALA A 205 -11.95 -10.28 10.65
CA ALA A 205 -12.67 -9.12 11.15
C ALA A 205 -14.11 -9.43 11.62
N ARG A 206 -14.58 -10.68 11.50
CA ARG A 206 -15.91 -11.12 11.95
C ARG A 206 -15.83 -11.75 13.34
N GLU A 207 -17.00 -11.96 13.96
CA GLU A 207 -17.10 -12.63 15.27
C GLU A 207 -16.68 -14.10 15.20
N SER A 208 -16.99 -14.76 14.08
CA SER A 208 -16.60 -16.13 13.78
C SER A 208 -15.70 -16.15 12.55
N TRP A 209 -14.65 -16.96 12.60
CA TRP A 209 -13.80 -17.20 11.45
C TRP A 209 -14.59 -18.03 10.45
N ALA A 210 -14.57 -17.60 9.20
CA ALA A 210 -15.29 -18.25 8.12
C ALA A 210 -14.49 -18.08 6.84
N ILE A 211 -14.46 -19.14 6.03
CA ILE A 211 -13.85 -19.06 4.72
C ILE A 211 -14.74 -18.20 3.83
N GLY A 212 -14.21 -17.05 3.41
CA GLY A 212 -14.88 -16.06 2.58
C GLY A 212 -14.21 -15.87 1.22
N ARG A 213 -14.89 -15.15 0.34
CA ARG A 213 -14.32 -14.71 -0.94
C ARG A 213 -13.57 -13.38 -0.74
N PRO A 214 -12.26 -13.30 -1.03
CA PRO A 214 -11.57 -12.02 -0.98
C PRO A 214 -12.12 -11.08 -2.06
N SER A 215 -12.12 -9.78 -1.76
CA SER A 215 -12.61 -8.69 -2.61
C SER A 215 -12.03 -8.69 -4.01
N VAL A 216 -10.77 -9.12 -4.19
CA VAL A 216 -10.14 -9.24 -5.52
C VAL A 216 -10.91 -10.17 -6.47
N LEU A 217 -11.61 -11.18 -5.95
CA LEU A 217 -12.35 -12.12 -6.77
C LEU A 217 -13.78 -11.65 -7.06
N GLY A 218 -14.37 -10.76 -6.26
CA GLY A 218 -15.81 -10.44 -6.33
C GLY A 218 -16.14 -8.96 -6.48
N GLY A 219 -15.14 -8.09 -6.46
CA GLY A 219 -15.30 -6.65 -6.49
C GLY A 219 -15.38 -6.08 -7.91
N GLY A 220 -16.01 -4.90 -8.04
CA GLY A 220 -15.91 -4.11 -9.27
C GLY A 220 -14.53 -3.44 -9.40
N VAL A 221 -14.32 -2.70 -10.49
CA VAL A 221 -13.05 -1.97 -10.76
C VAL A 221 -12.59 -1.14 -9.56
N TRP A 222 -13.52 -0.47 -8.87
CA TRP A 222 -13.25 0.34 -7.69
C TRP A 222 -12.81 -0.46 -6.45
N ASP A 223 -13.32 -1.68 -6.31
CA ASP A 223 -12.98 -2.56 -5.18
C ASP A 223 -11.63 -3.23 -5.39
N THR A 224 -11.25 -3.46 -6.65
CA THR A 224 -9.95 -4.01 -7.07
C THR A 224 -8.91 -2.94 -7.42
N LEU A 225 -9.24 -1.65 -7.23
CA LEU A 225 -8.41 -0.54 -7.67
C LEU A 225 -7.03 -0.57 -7.00
N ASP A 226 -6.94 -1.06 -5.77
CA ASP A 226 -5.68 -1.28 -5.05
C ASP A 226 -4.73 -2.25 -5.77
N VAL A 227 -5.27 -3.32 -6.36
CA VAL A 227 -4.50 -4.29 -7.17
C VAL A 227 -3.97 -3.61 -8.43
N TRP A 228 -4.86 -2.95 -9.18
CA TRP A 228 -4.50 -2.28 -10.43
C TRP A 228 -3.52 -1.15 -10.20
N ALA A 229 -3.75 -0.33 -9.18
CA ALA A 229 -2.89 0.78 -8.84
C ALA A 229 -1.47 0.29 -8.48
N ALA A 230 -1.36 -0.84 -7.76
CA ALA A 230 -0.06 -1.41 -7.41
C ALA A 230 0.67 -1.95 -8.65
N MET A 231 -0.05 -2.63 -9.55
CA MET A 231 0.52 -3.11 -10.82
C MET A 231 0.98 -1.96 -11.70
N ILE A 232 0.16 -0.91 -11.87
CA ILE A 232 0.49 0.27 -12.68
C ILE A 232 1.71 0.98 -12.08
N ALA A 233 1.74 1.20 -10.77
CA ALA A 233 2.89 1.81 -10.09
C ALA A 233 4.16 0.95 -10.23
N GLY A 234 4.03 -0.38 -10.15
CA GLY A 234 5.14 -1.31 -10.36
C GLY A 234 5.70 -1.25 -11.77
N VAL A 235 4.83 -1.27 -12.78
CA VAL A 235 5.22 -1.11 -14.20
C VAL A 235 5.89 0.25 -14.42
N ALA A 236 5.33 1.33 -13.85
CA ALA A 236 5.90 2.67 -13.97
C ALA A 236 7.31 2.76 -13.35
N TYR A 237 7.48 2.23 -12.14
CA TYR A 237 8.79 2.13 -11.50
C TYR A 237 9.78 1.35 -12.37
N SER A 238 9.39 0.13 -12.80
CA SER A 238 10.23 -0.76 -13.60
C SER A 238 10.60 -0.19 -14.97
N ALA A 239 9.72 0.61 -15.59
CA ALA A 239 9.98 1.29 -16.85
C ALA A 239 10.97 2.45 -16.68
N LEU A 240 10.78 3.29 -15.66
CA LEU A 240 11.65 4.44 -15.38
C LEU A 240 13.04 4.00 -14.91
N ASP A 241 13.13 2.94 -14.10
CA ASP A 241 14.39 2.37 -13.63
C ASP A 241 15.16 1.62 -14.73
N GLY A 242 14.54 1.39 -15.90
CA GLY A 242 15.20 0.89 -17.10
C GLY A 242 15.66 -0.57 -17.05
N ARG A 243 15.25 -1.35 -16.03
CA ARG A 243 15.73 -2.73 -15.80
C ARG A 243 15.25 -3.74 -16.85
N TYR A 244 14.08 -3.52 -17.43
CA TYR A 244 13.46 -4.49 -18.32
C TYR A 244 13.39 -3.97 -19.75
N PRO A 245 14.06 -4.62 -20.73
CA PRO A 245 14.01 -4.21 -22.14
C PRO A 245 12.59 -4.10 -22.71
N ALA A 246 11.67 -4.97 -22.26
CA ALA A 246 10.27 -4.95 -22.69
C ALA A 246 9.53 -3.65 -22.34
N LEU A 247 9.96 -2.93 -21.31
CA LEU A 247 9.32 -1.69 -20.85
C LEU A 247 9.96 -0.42 -21.44
N GLN A 248 10.98 -0.55 -22.30
CA GLN A 248 11.65 0.62 -22.90
C GLN A 248 10.70 1.49 -23.73
N LYS A 249 9.65 0.91 -24.32
CA LYS A 249 8.61 1.66 -25.04
C LYS A 249 7.67 2.46 -24.12
N VAL A 250 7.54 2.04 -22.87
CA VAL A 250 6.68 2.70 -21.87
C VAL A 250 7.43 3.85 -21.20
N ARG A 251 8.75 3.73 -21.05
CA ARG A 251 9.60 4.76 -20.45
C ARG A 251 9.39 6.17 -21.03
N PRO A 252 9.43 6.42 -22.36
CA PRO A 252 9.22 7.76 -22.90
C PRO A 252 7.82 8.29 -22.58
N LEU A 253 6.77 7.45 -22.62
CA LEU A 253 5.40 7.88 -22.29
C LEU A 253 5.27 8.44 -20.87
N ILE A 254 6.06 7.91 -19.93
CA ILE A 254 6.09 8.40 -18.55
C ILE A 254 7.05 9.58 -18.43
N ALA A 255 8.22 9.51 -19.06
CA ALA A 255 9.24 10.55 -19.01
C ALA A 255 8.75 11.87 -19.63
N ASP A 256 7.99 11.82 -20.72
CA ASP A 256 7.42 12.99 -21.40
C ASP A 256 6.36 13.71 -20.54
N ALA A 257 5.79 13.01 -19.54
CA ALA A 257 4.90 13.59 -18.54
C ALA A 257 5.67 14.19 -17.35
N LEU A 258 6.98 13.97 -17.27
CA LEU A 258 7.85 14.56 -16.25
C LEU A 258 8.46 15.87 -16.75
N PRO A 259 8.80 16.79 -15.85
CA PRO A 259 9.53 18.01 -16.17
C PRO A 259 10.92 17.71 -16.77
N ASP A 260 11.31 18.47 -17.79
CA ASP A 260 12.57 18.27 -18.54
C ASP A 260 13.83 18.43 -17.66
N ASP A 261 13.74 19.17 -16.57
CA ASP A 261 14.82 19.41 -15.61
C ASP A 261 15.04 18.24 -14.63
N LEU A 262 14.15 17.24 -14.63
CA LEU A 262 14.18 16.14 -13.68
C LEU A 262 15.04 14.98 -14.18
N GLU A 263 16.23 14.81 -13.61
CA GLU A 263 17.07 13.65 -13.87
C GLU A 263 16.42 12.35 -13.37
N ILE A 264 16.03 11.47 -14.29
CA ILE A 264 15.40 10.18 -13.96
C ILE A 264 16.45 9.22 -13.40
N ASN A 265 16.45 9.06 -12.08
CA ASN A 265 17.22 8.05 -11.33
C ASN A 265 16.29 7.15 -10.51
N GLY A 266 16.84 6.12 -9.84
CA GLY A 266 16.05 5.16 -9.06
C GLY A 266 15.22 5.80 -7.91
N SER A 267 15.71 6.89 -7.31
CA SER A 267 14.97 7.63 -6.27
C SER A 267 13.77 8.39 -6.86
N VAL A 268 13.96 9.03 -8.02
CA VAL A 268 12.89 9.71 -8.75
C VAL A 268 11.87 8.69 -9.27
N ALA A 269 12.32 7.58 -9.87
CA ALA A 269 11.44 6.51 -10.32
C ALA A 269 10.57 5.97 -9.17
N ARG A 270 11.16 5.78 -7.99
CA ARG A 270 10.44 5.39 -6.76
C ARG A 270 9.41 6.43 -6.35
N ALA A 271 9.78 7.71 -6.34
CA ALA A 271 8.87 8.78 -5.98
C ALA A 271 7.69 8.89 -6.96
N VAL A 272 7.93 8.77 -8.26
CA VAL A 272 6.89 8.75 -9.30
C VAL A 272 5.93 7.58 -9.10
N ALA A 273 6.44 6.38 -8.86
CA ALA A 273 5.59 5.21 -8.59
C ALA A 273 4.73 5.39 -7.33
N VAL A 274 5.32 5.93 -6.26
CA VAL A 274 4.60 6.28 -5.03
C VAL A 274 3.53 7.33 -5.27
N LEU A 275 3.81 8.36 -6.07
CA LEU A 275 2.85 9.41 -6.44
C LEU A 275 1.68 8.86 -7.26
N ILE A 276 1.94 8.03 -8.27
CA ILE A 276 0.89 7.36 -9.07
C ILE A 276 -0.02 6.54 -8.14
N PHE A 277 0.59 5.72 -7.28
CA PHE A 277 -0.16 4.86 -6.39
C PHE A 277 -0.99 5.67 -5.39
N THR A 278 -0.37 6.68 -4.77
CA THR A 278 -1.03 7.59 -3.84
C THR A 278 -2.17 8.38 -4.48
N GLY A 279 -1.97 8.88 -5.70
CA GLY A 279 -2.98 9.60 -6.47
C GLY A 279 -4.22 8.74 -6.74
N LEU A 280 -4.04 7.46 -7.09
CA LEU A 280 -5.15 6.54 -7.31
C LEU A 280 -5.93 6.23 -6.01
N PHE A 281 -5.25 6.17 -4.86
CA PHE A 281 -5.91 6.01 -3.56
C PHE A 281 -6.66 7.27 -3.12
N ALA A 282 -6.08 8.46 -3.33
CA ALA A 282 -6.76 9.72 -3.08
C ALA A 282 -8.01 9.84 -3.97
N LEU A 283 -7.89 9.51 -5.26
CA LEU A 283 -9.01 9.47 -6.19
C LEU A 283 -10.10 8.50 -5.73
N ARG A 284 -9.73 7.31 -5.26
CA ARG A 284 -10.68 6.35 -4.67
C ARG A 284 -11.44 6.96 -3.51
N THR A 285 -10.74 7.62 -2.58
CA THR A 285 -11.35 8.27 -1.42
C THR A 285 -12.34 9.34 -1.85
N LEU A 286 -11.97 10.19 -2.80
CA LEU A 286 -12.86 11.21 -3.36
C LEU A 286 -14.08 10.57 -4.03
N ALA A 287 -13.87 9.56 -4.87
CA ALA A 287 -14.95 8.86 -5.55
C ALA A 287 -15.93 8.23 -4.57
N VAL A 288 -15.45 7.54 -3.53
CA VAL A 288 -16.30 6.93 -2.49
C VAL A 288 -17.07 8.00 -1.70
N TYR A 289 -16.42 9.11 -1.37
CA TYR A 289 -17.06 10.21 -0.63
C TYR A 289 -18.19 10.87 -1.41
N PHE A 290 -18.00 11.13 -2.71
CA PHE A 290 -18.98 11.81 -3.54
C PHE A 290 -20.04 10.88 -4.16
N ARG A 291 -19.82 9.55 -4.19
CA ARG A 291 -20.74 8.58 -4.80
C ARG A 291 -22.19 8.67 -4.31
N PRO A 292 -22.49 8.84 -3.00
CA PRO A 292 -23.87 8.99 -2.54
C PRO A 292 -24.57 10.23 -3.12
N ALA A 293 -23.86 11.35 -3.24
CA ALA A 293 -24.40 12.59 -3.80
C ALA A 293 -24.72 12.45 -5.30
N VAL A 294 -23.86 11.73 -6.04
CA VAL A 294 -24.09 11.40 -7.46
C VAL A 294 -25.35 10.54 -7.60
N LYS A 295 -25.45 9.44 -6.84
CA LYS A 295 -26.64 8.57 -6.86
C LYS A 295 -27.92 9.29 -6.49
N ALA A 296 -27.88 10.15 -5.48
CA ALA A 296 -29.04 10.95 -5.08
C ALA A 296 -29.49 11.90 -6.22
N THR A 297 -28.54 12.45 -6.97
CA THR A 297 -28.82 13.30 -8.13
C THR A 297 -29.42 12.50 -9.28
N GLU A 298 -28.89 11.32 -9.57
CA GLU A 298 -29.44 10.38 -10.57
C GLU A 298 -30.89 10.00 -10.25
N HIS A 299 -31.19 9.63 -9.00
CA HIS A 299 -32.55 9.32 -8.57
C HIS A 299 -33.50 10.52 -8.71
N ARG A 300 -33.04 11.75 -8.42
CA ARG A 300 -33.84 12.97 -8.61
C ARG A 300 -34.11 13.24 -10.08
N ILE A 301 -33.13 13.04 -10.96
CA ILE A 301 -33.28 13.20 -12.41
C ILE A 301 -34.27 12.16 -12.95
N GLN A 302 -34.14 10.90 -12.53
CA GLN A 302 -35.06 9.82 -12.94
C GLN A 302 -36.49 10.07 -12.43
N ALA A 303 -36.65 10.50 -11.17
CA ALA A 303 -37.96 10.84 -10.63
C ALA A 303 -38.62 12.02 -11.36
N LYS A 304 -37.83 13.04 -11.73
CA LYS A 304 -38.32 14.17 -12.53
C LYS A 304 -38.66 13.77 -13.97
N ALA A 305 -37.87 12.87 -14.57
CA ALA A 305 -38.17 12.33 -15.89
C ALA A 305 -39.45 11.49 -15.89
N ALA A 306 -39.71 10.72 -14.83
CA ALA A 306 -40.93 9.93 -14.66
C ALA A 306 -42.17 10.78 -14.35
N SER A 307 -42.00 11.91 -13.64
CA SER A 307 -43.12 12.80 -13.29
C SER A 307 -43.48 13.82 -14.36
N LEU A 308 -42.60 14.05 -15.34
CA LEU A 308 -42.96 14.83 -16.51
C LEU A 308 -44.05 14.07 -17.27
N PRO A 309 -45.29 14.58 -17.34
CA PRO A 309 -46.34 13.94 -18.11
C PRO A 309 -45.79 13.74 -19.50
N SER A 310 -45.95 12.55 -20.06
CA SER A 310 -45.54 12.24 -21.43
C SER A 310 -46.19 13.25 -22.37
N LYS A 311 -45.51 14.37 -22.62
CA LYS A 311 -45.93 15.35 -23.62
C LYS A 311 -45.98 14.68 -24.98
N ALA A 312 -45.24 13.58 -25.17
CA ALA A 312 -45.37 12.69 -26.31
C ALA A 312 -46.75 12.00 -26.39
N ALA A 313 -47.35 11.60 -25.27
CA ALA A 313 -48.72 11.08 -25.25
C ALA A 313 -49.76 12.18 -25.53
N ALA A 314 -49.59 13.37 -24.95
CA ALA A 314 -50.49 14.50 -25.19
C ALA A 314 -50.39 15.07 -26.63
N LEU A 315 -49.21 15.00 -27.27
CA LEU A 315 -49.03 15.35 -28.69
C LEU A 315 -49.52 14.24 -29.63
N SER A 316 -49.43 12.96 -29.25
CA SER A 316 -50.00 11.85 -30.02
C SER A 316 -51.53 11.90 -30.08
N GLU A 317 -52.20 12.39 -29.03
CA GLU A 317 -53.66 12.50 -29.01
C GLU A 317 -54.15 13.68 -29.88
N LYS A 318 -53.39 14.78 -29.91
CA LYS A 318 -53.73 15.96 -30.74
C LYS A 318 -53.44 15.75 -32.24
N THR A 319 -52.49 14.89 -32.58
CA THR A 319 -52.16 14.59 -34.00
C THR A 319 -53.11 13.58 -34.64
N LYS A 320 -53.92 12.86 -33.85
CA LYS A 320 -54.91 11.89 -34.37
C LYS A 320 -56.23 12.54 -34.82
N ALA A 321 -56.40 13.85 -34.59
CA ALA A 321 -57.62 14.59 -34.92
C ALA A 321 -57.58 15.35 -36.27
N GLU A 322 -56.42 15.47 -36.93
CA GLU A 322 -56.27 16.15 -38.22
C GLU A 322 -55.35 15.34 -39.15
N VAL A 323 -55.80 14.18 -39.60
CA VAL A 323 -55.30 13.60 -40.85
C VAL A 323 -56.52 13.33 -41.73
N PRO A 324 -56.77 14.14 -42.78
CA PRO A 324 -57.79 13.84 -43.75
C PRO A 324 -57.45 12.54 -44.48
N VAL A 325 -58.46 11.69 -44.60
CA VAL A 325 -58.47 10.45 -45.36
C VAL A 325 -58.10 10.76 -46.82
N ILE A 326 -56.83 10.56 -47.18
CA ILE A 326 -56.43 10.34 -48.58
C ILE A 326 -56.24 8.84 -48.73
N GLN A 327 -57.31 8.22 -49.20
CA GLN A 327 -57.41 6.83 -49.57
C GLN A 327 -56.66 6.64 -50.90
N ALA A 328 -55.36 6.37 -50.83
CA ALA A 328 -54.58 5.96 -51.99
C ALA A 328 -54.28 4.46 -51.89
N ALA A 329 -54.73 3.74 -52.91
CA ALA A 329 -54.66 2.30 -53.04
C ALA A 329 -53.25 1.80 -53.37
N MET A 330 -53.07 0.48 -53.12
CA MET A 330 -52.06 -0.44 -53.67
C MET A 330 -50.79 -0.68 -52.80
N PRO A 331 -50.06 -1.78 -53.03
CA PRO A 331 -50.53 -3.17 -53.02
C PRO A 331 -49.71 -4.03 -52.02
N SER A 332 -50.29 -5.19 -51.74
CA SER A 332 -49.72 -6.29 -50.94
C SER A 332 -48.32 -6.73 -51.42
N GLU A 333 -47.32 -6.61 -50.55
CA GLU A 333 -46.08 -7.37 -50.67
C GLU A 333 -45.78 -8.10 -49.35
N LYS A 334 -46.01 -9.42 -49.38
CA LYS A 334 -45.68 -10.37 -48.33
C LYS A 334 -44.16 -10.54 -48.28
N ALA A 335 -43.53 -10.12 -47.18
CA ALA A 335 -42.19 -10.59 -46.83
C ALA A 335 -42.24 -11.21 -45.42
N GLN A 336 -42.29 -12.54 -45.40
CA GLN A 336 -42.00 -13.36 -44.22
C GLN A 336 -40.50 -13.23 -43.90
N ALA A 337 -40.18 -12.67 -42.73
CA ALA A 337 -38.86 -12.81 -42.13
C ALA A 337 -39.03 -13.44 -40.75
N SER A 338 -38.77 -14.74 -40.71
CA SER A 338 -38.65 -15.57 -39.51
C SER A 338 -37.46 -15.10 -38.67
N VAL A 339 -37.71 -14.60 -37.46
CA VAL A 339 -36.69 -14.44 -36.41
C VAL A 339 -36.72 -15.71 -35.56
N PRO A 340 -35.58 -16.39 -35.34
CA PRO A 340 -35.54 -17.63 -34.58
C PRO A 340 -35.76 -17.37 -33.08
N ALA A 341 -36.57 -18.24 -32.47
CA ALA A 341 -36.74 -18.34 -31.04
C ALA A 341 -35.38 -18.58 -30.36
N VAL A 342 -35.01 -17.69 -29.44
CA VAL A 342 -33.92 -17.93 -28.49
C VAL A 342 -34.44 -18.92 -27.47
N THR A 343 -34.06 -20.18 -27.64
CA THR A 343 -34.30 -21.27 -26.69
C THR A 343 -33.51 -21.00 -25.42
N THR A 344 -34.22 -20.66 -24.34
CA THR A 344 -33.70 -20.63 -22.99
C THR A 344 -33.31 -22.07 -22.60
N ALA A 345 -32.02 -22.37 -22.63
CA ALA A 345 -31.49 -23.64 -22.15
C ALA A 345 -31.55 -23.67 -20.62
N THR A 346 -32.52 -24.41 -20.09
CA THR A 346 -32.58 -24.85 -18.71
C THR A 346 -31.39 -25.78 -18.44
N LEU A 347 -30.44 -25.31 -17.64
CA LEU A 347 -29.32 -26.13 -17.15
C LEU A 347 -29.88 -27.20 -16.20
N SER A 348 -30.02 -28.41 -16.73
CA SER A 348 -30.26 -29.63 -15.97
C SER A 348 -29.09 -29.88 -15.03
N GLU A 349 -29.40 -29.95 -13.75
CA GLU A 349 -28.52 -30.35 -12.65
C GLU A 349 -27.94 -31.73 -12.95
N LYS A 350 -26.61 -31.81 -13.11
CA LYS A 350 -25.90 -33.08 -13.35
C LYS A 350 -25.42 -33.64 -12.01
N PRO A 351 -25.54 -34.96 -11.77
CA PRO A 351 -25.24 -35.55 -10.46
C PRO A 351 -23.76 -35.46 -10.11
N LYS A 352 -23.53 -35.20 -8.83
CA LYS A 352 -22.26 -35.21 -8.09
C LYS A 352 -21.45 -36.50 -8.39
N PRO A 353 -20.20 -36.41 -8.88
CA PRO A 353 -19.33 -37.58 -8.98
C PRO A 353 -18.85 -38.00 -7.59
N GLU A 354 -19.08 -39.27 -7.25
CA GLU A 354 -18.45 -39.94 -6.11
C GLU A 354 -16.93 -39.98 -6.31
N ILE A 355 -16.21 -39.46 -5.32
CA ILE A 355 -14.75 -39.53 -5.24
C ILE A 355 -14.41 -40.88 -4.59
N PRO A 356 -13.69 -41.80 -5.28
CA PRO A 356 -13.24 -43.04 -4.66
C PRO A 356 -12.18 -42.76 -3.58
N ALA A 357 -12.32 -43.49 -2.47
CA ALA A 357 -11.45 -43.41 -1.31
C ALA A 357 -9.96 -43.61 -1.68
N VAL A 358 -9.15 -42.60 -1.39
CA VAL A 358 -7.68 -42.69 -1.47
C VAL A 358 -7.19 -43.59 -0.34
N LYS A 359 -6.72 -44.79 -0.69
CA LYS A 359 -5.95 -45.65 0.21
C LYS A 359 -4.66 -44.93 0.60
N ALA A 360 -4.48 -44.70 1.90
CA ALA A 360 -3.25 -44.20 2.48
C ALA A 360 -2.08 -45.13 2.13
N GLN A 361 -1.12 -44.63 1.35
CA GLN A 361 0.19 -45.27 1.18
C GLN A 361 1.06 -44.95 2.39
N THR A 362 1.49 -46.00 3.06
CA THR A 362 2.48 -45.96 4.14
C THR A 362 3.83 -45.45 3.60
N PRO A 363 4.49 -44.49 4.28
CA PRO A 363 5.78 -43.98 3.81
C PRO A 363 6.87 -45.06 3.91
N LYS A 364 7.52 -45.34 2.78
CA LYS A 364 8.75 -46.14 2.70
C LYS A 364 9.87 -45.45 3.46
N ALA A 365 10.59 -46.23 4.26
CA ALA A 365 11.76 -45.80 5.03
C ALA A 365 12.81 -45.14 4.12
N HIS A 366 13.24 -43.95 4.53
CA HIS A 366 14.29 -43.17 3.88
C HIS A 366 15.66 -43.73 4.28
N THR A 367 16.40 -44.24 3.30
CA THR A 367 17.79 -44.67 3.45
C THR A 367 18.69 -43.43 3.53
N PRO A 368 19.62 -43.33 4.50
CA PRO A 368 20.50 -42.17 4.62
C PRO A 368 21.52 -42.13 3.47
N GLU A 369 21.61 -40.95 2.84
CA GLU A 369 22.58 -40.62 1.79
C GLU A 369 24.01 -40.53 2.37
N PRO A 370 25.04 -41.00 1.64
CA PRO A 370 26.42 -40.99 2.14
C PRO A 370 27.02 -39.58 2.19
N GLU A 371 27.73 -39.35 3.30
CA GLU A 371 28.43 -38.14 3.68
C GLU A 371 29.48 -37.73 2.63
N MET A 372 29.29 -36.57 1.98
CA MET A 372 30.28 -35.99 1.06
C MET A 372 31.36 -35.19 1.83
N PRO A 373 32.63 -35.24 1.38
CA PRO A 373 33.76 -34.68 2.12
C PRO A 373 33.81 -33.15 2.07
N ARG A 374 33.98 -32.54 3.25
CA ARG A 374 34.19 -31.09 3.44
C ARG A 374 35.44 -30.62 2.71
N ARG A 375 35.25 -29.80 1.67
CA ARG A 375 36.32 -29.09 0.97
C ARG A 375 36.75 -27.86 1.78
N SER A 376 37.96 -27.92 2.34
CA SER A 376 38.65 -26.81 2.98
C SER A 376 39.03 -25.74 1.93
N THR A 377 38.40 -24.57 1.98
CA THR A 377 38.83 -23.40 1.21
C THR A 377 39.86 -22.61 2.02
N ARG A 378 41.13 -22.86 1.68
CA ARG A 378 42.32 -22.11 2.07
C ARG A 378 42.22 -20.68 1.55
N SER A 379 42.11 -19.71 2.46
CA SER A 379 42.15 -18.27 2.16
C SER A 379 43.55 -17.86 1.71
N SER A 380 43.67 -17.40 0.46
CA SER A 380 44.86 -16.80 -0.11
C SER A 380 44.91 -15.31 0.22
N ARG A 381 45.93 -14.93 1.01
CA ARG A 381 46.41 -13.55 1.18
C ARG A 381 46.69 -12.91 -0.17
N SER A 382 46.07 -11.76 -0.45
CA SER A 382 46.53 -10.82 -1.46
C SER A 382 47.24 -9.64 -0.80
N ASN A 383 48.52 -9.49 -1.15
CA ASN A 383 49.35 -8.32 -0.87
C ASN A 383 48.78 -7.09 -1.57
N THR A 384 48.76 -5.95 -0.88
CA THR A 384 48.69 -4.62 -1.51
C THR A 384 49.76 -3.74 -0.87
N PRO A 385 50.52 -2.93 -1.65
CA PRO A 385 51.66 -2.18 -1.14
C PRO A 385 51.25 -0.81 -0.59
N ALA A 386 52.06 -0.36 0.37
CA ALA A 386 52.02 0.98 0.95
C ALA A 386 52.31 2.07 -0.07
N THR A 387 51.57 3.17 0.00
CA THR A 387 52.04 4.48 -0.46
C THR A 387 51.66 5.54 0.57
N HIS A 388 52.70 6.16 1.10
CA HIS A 388 52.69 7.34 1.94
C HIS A 388 52.14 8.55 1.18
N THR A 389 51.28 9.34 1.81
CA THR A 389 51.38 10.82 1.75
C THR A 389 50.58 11.45 2.89
N THR A 390 51.30 12.11 3.79
CA THR A 390 50.78 12.89 4.92
C THR A 390 50.59 14.34 4.47
N PRO A 391 49.48 15.02 4.79
CA PRO A 391 49.46 16.47 4.88
C PRO A 391 49.61 16.89 6.35
N ALA A 392 50.55 17.80 6.59
CA ALA A 392 50.74 18.49 7.86
C ALA A 392 49.57 19.44 8.12
N VAL A 393 48.91 19.30 9.26
CA VAL A 393 48.03 20.32 9.84
C VAL A 393 48.46 20.49 11.29
N GLY A 394 48.95 21.70 11.60
CA GLY A 394 49.29 22.11 12.95
C GLY A 394 48.03 22.41 13.76
N GLU A 395 47.96 21.87 14.97
CA GLU A 395 47.01 22.29 16.00
C GLU A 395 47.80 22.62 17.28
N ASP A 396 47.88 23.92 17.56
CA ASP A 396 48.19 24.46 18.88
C ASP A 396 46.97 24.24 19.80
N THR A 397 47.16 23.53 20.91
CA THR A 397 46.22 23.58 22.05
C THR A 397 46.94 23.78 23.38
N PRO A 398 46.45 24.69 24.24
CA PRO A 398 47.12 25.01 25.50
C PRO A 398 46.71 24.07 26.65
N LYS A 399 47.72 23.65 27.42
CA LYS A 399 47.61 22.90 28.68
C LYS A 399 46.84 23.70 29.74
N LYS A 400 45.73 23.16 30.24
CA LYS A 400 45.15 23.57 31.54
C LYS A 400 45.37 22.49 32.61
N ALA A 401 46.08 22.90 33.65
CA ALA A 401 46.43 22.13 34.83
C ALA A 401 45.20 21.80 35.69
N ARG A 402 45.07 20.53 36.10
CA ARG A 402 44.04 20.07 37.05
C ARG A 402 44.72 19.79 38.40
N LYS A 403 44.48 20.68 39.37
CA LYS A 403 44.96 20.59 40.76
C LYS A 403 44.09 19.58 41.52
N ARG A 404 44.71 18.51 42.03
CA ARG A 404 44.12 17.58 43.01
C ARG A 404 44.11 18.25 44.39
N GLN A 405 42.97 18.25 45.08
CA GLN A 405 42.89 18.41 46.53
C GLN A 405 42.24 17.17 47.12
N SER A 406 42.99 16.47 47.97
CA SER A 406 42.49 15.45 48.88
C SER A 406 41.96 16.15 50.13
N LYS A 407 40.84 15.65 50.68
CA LYS A 407 40.44 15.94 52.05
C LYS A 407 40.08 14.62 52.74
N LYS A 408 40.89 14.31 53.75
CA LYS A 408 40.65 13.30 54.79
C LYS A 408 39.53 13.77 55.73
N LYS A 409 38.75 12.82 56.24
CA LYS A 409 38.14 12.80 57.59
C LYS A 409 37.69 11.34 57.83
N ALA A 410 38.41 10.53 58.60
CA ALA A 410 38.57 10.51 60.06
C ALA A 410 37.28 10.07 60.78
N VAL A 411 37.38 8.87 61.36
CA VAL A 411 36.46 8.17 62.25
C VAL A 411 36.53 8.78 63.65
N SER A 412 35.38 9.07 64.23
CA SER A 412 34.98 8.80 65.62
C SER A 412 33.52 9.17 65.80
#